data_AF-A0A9W9FEL1-F1
#
_entry.id   AF-A0A9W9FEL1-F1
#
_cell.length_a   1.000
_cell.length_b   1.000
_cell.length_c   1.000
_cell.angle_alpha   90.00
_cell.angle_beta   90.00
_cell.angle_gamma   90.00
#
_symmetry.space_group_name_H-M   'P 1'
#
loop_
_entity.id
_entity.type
_entity.pdbx_description
1 polymer ?
#
loop_
_entity_poly.entity_id
_entity_poly.type
_entity_poly.pdbx_seq_one_letter_code
_entity_poly.pdbx_strand_id
1 'polypeptide(L)'
;MKTTSIFTALMGITAAVAAGPNDFKRDLQALKLTKLNAGLYDQHLPSTRIVNFDLNDPNSSIDTTCSAAWSTGMAASYKFNCTNPKYQVNFPSLYDIKDMKLNVSITGSKAFGLGEVNGDKWNCEKTGAEYPSETCEWDGVYEIPL
;
A
#
# COMPACT_ATOMS: atom_id res chain seq x y z
N MET A 1 58.12 -66.27 -3.65
CA MET A 1 56.94 -65.77 -4.39
C MET A 1 56.15 -64.92 -3.40
N LYS A 2 56.19 -63.57 -3.45
CA LYS A 2 55.23 -62.66 -4.14
C LYS A 2 53.80 -63.18 -3.99
N THR A 3 52.88 -62.48 -3.33
CA THR A 3 52.27 -61.24 -3.86
C THR A 3 51.69 -60.32 -2.79
N THR A 4 52.00 -59.03 -2.97
CA THR A 4 51.34 -57.84 -2.41
C THR A 4 49.88 -57.75 -2.88
N SER A 5 48.98 -57.19 -2.07
CA SER A 5 47.73 -56.60 -2.58
C SER A 5 47.33 -55.38 -1.77
N ILE A 6 47.30 -54.26 -2.49
CA ILE A 6 46.86 -52.92 -2.11
C ILE A 6 45.41 -52.81 -2.58
N PHE A 7 44.49 -52.32 -1.74
CA PHE A 7 43.18 -51.87 -2.20
C PHE A 7 42.79 -50.53 -1.56
N THR A 8 43.05 -49.48 -2.35
CA THR A 8 42.18 -48.37 -2.76
C THR A 8 41.34 -47.62 -1.71
N ALA A 9 41.72 -46.36 -1.51
CA ALA A 9 40.91 -45.32 -0.88
C ALA A 9 39.71 -44.92 -1.77
N LEU A 10 38.51 -44.85 -1.19
CA LEU A 10 37.39 -44.11 -1.78
C LEU A 10 37.23 -42.76 -1.07
N MET A 11 37.40 -41.68 -1.82
CA MET A 11 37.05 -40.33 -1.38
C MET A 11 35.53 -40.18 -1.38
N GLY A 12 34.96 -39.86 -0.21
CA GLY A 12 33.56 -39.47 -0.08
C GLY A 12 33.35 -38.09 -0.70
N ILE A 13 32.52 -38.02 -1.74
CA ILE A 13 32.07 -36.77 -2.33
C ILE A 13 31.07 -36.14 -1.35
N THR A 14 31.51 -35.14 -0.57
CA THR A 14 30.57 -34.27 0.14
C THR A 14 29.80 -33.47 -0.90
N ALA A 15 28.52 -33.78 -1.08
CA ALA A 15 27.61 -32.96 -1.84
C ALA A 15 27.59 -31.56 -1.20
N ALA A 16 28.09 -30.55 -1.93
CA ALA A 16 27.77 -29.18 -1.62
C ALA A 16 26.26 -29.03 -1.82
N VAL A 17 25.52 -28.95 -0.71
CA VAL A 17 24.17 -28.41 -0.76
C VAL A 17 24.32 -26.98 -1.23
N ALA A 18 24.05 -26.74 -2.51
CA ALA A 18 23.83 -25.39 -3.00
C ALA A 18 22.65 -24.86 -2.19
N ALA A 19 22.94 -24.03 -1.18
CA ALA A 19 21.94 -23.16 -0.61
C ALA A 19 21.39 -22.36 -1.79
N GLY A 20 20.17 -22.71 -2.23
CA GLY A 20 19.44 -21.90 -3.18
C GLY A 20 19.42 -20.47 -2.67
N PRO A 21 19.33 -19.46 -3.55
CA PRO A 21 19.16 -18.09 -3.11
C PRO A 21 17.99 -18.08 -2.13
N ASN A 22 18.28 -17.81 -0.86
CA ASN A 22 17.26 -17.52 0.11
C ASN A 22 16.58 -16.28 -0.45
N ASP A 23 15.39 -16.46 -1.03
CA ASP A 23 14.39 -15.40 -1.12
C ASP A 23 14.10 -15.00 0.33
N PHE A 24 14.98 -14.18 0.90
CA PHE A 24 14.69 -13.41 2.08
C PHE A 24 13.50 -12.55 1.69
N LYS A 25 12.29 -13.07 1.93
CA LYS A 25 11.10 -12.25 2.08
C LYS A 25 11.44 -11.30 3.21
N ARG A 26 11.89 -10.09 2.85
CA ARG A 26 11.84 -8.98 3.78
C ARG A 26 10.36 -8.82 4.08
N ASP A 27 9.94 -9.22 5.28
CA ASP A 27 8.62 -8.90 5.80
C ASP A 27 8.58 -7.37 5.92
N LEU A 28 8.10 -6.71 4.87
CA LEU A 28 7.85 -5.28 4.89
C LEU A 28 6.71 -5.05 5.86
N GLN A 29 6.90 -4.11 6.77
CA GLN A 29 5.86 -3.67 7.67
C GLN A 29 4.80 -2.91 6.88
N ALA A 30 3.54 -3.04 7.28
CA ALA A 30 2.43 -2.32 6.65
C ALA A 30 2.63 -0.80 6.72
N LEU A 31 2.21 -0.10 5.67
CA LEU A 31 2.08 1.36 5.71
C LEU A 31 0.92 1.72 6.64
N LYS A 32 1.03 2.85 7.34
CA LYS A 32 0.00 3.31 8.28
C LYS A 32 -0.62 4.60 7.77
N LEU A 33 -1.94 4.58 7.58
CA LEU A 33 -2.75 5.74 7.27
C LEU A 33 -3.36 6.26 8.55
N THR A 34 -3.13 7.54 8.84
CA THR A 34 -3.68 8.24 9.99
C THR A 34 -4.39 9.51 9.53
N LYS A 35 -5.31 10.02 10.35
CA LYS A 35 -6.15 11.18 10.00
C LYS A 35 -6.84 11.05 8.64
N LEU A 36 -7.22 9.83 8.28
CA LEU A 36 -7.88 9.56 7.01
C LEU A 36 -9.27 10.19 7.04
N ASN A 37 -9.48 11.14 6.13
CA ASN A 37 -10.75 11.84 5.94
C ASN A 37 -11.07 11.96 4.46
N ALA A 38 -12.37 12.08 4.16
CA ALA A 38 -12.85 12.31 2.81
C ALA A 38 -14.10 13.22 2.81
N GLY A 39 -14.20 14.09 1.83
CA GLY A 39 -15.36 14.96 1.63
C GLY A 39 -16.00 14.79 0.26
N LEU A 40 -17.32 14.84 0.20
CA LEU A 40 -18.10 14.80 -1.04
C LEU A 40 -18.41 16.22 -1.56
N TYR A 41 -18.09 16.45 -2.84
CA TYR A 41 -18.33 17.70 -3.56
C TYR A 41 -19.14 17.38 -4.83
N ASP A 42 -20.46 17.56 -4.77
CA ASP A 42 -21.42 17.00 -5.72
C ASP A 42 -22.22 18.02 -6.54
N GLN A 43 -21.71 19.26 -6.74
CA GLN A 43 -22.48 20.34 -7.40
C GLN A 43 -23.07 19.93 -8.75
N HIS A 44 -22.27 19.27 -9.58
CA HIS A 44 -22.60 18.85 -10.93
C HIS A 44 -21.83 17.58 -11.24
N LEU A 45 -22.42 16.67 -12.03
CA LEU A 45 -21.68 15.51 -12.50
C LEU A 45 -20.41 15.97 -13.25
N PRO A 46 -19.24 15.36 -12.98
CA PRO A 46 -19.03 14.23 -12.09
C PRO A 46 -18.84 14.62 -10.62
N SER A 47 -19.47 13.87 -9.71
CA SER A 47 -19.25 14.00 -8.27
C SER A 47 -17.77 13.80 -7.92
N THR A 48 -17.21 14.73 -7.15
CA THR A 48 -15.81 14.74 -6.74
C THR A 48 -15.69 14.40 -5.26
N ARG A 49 -14.69 13.59 -4.90
CA ARG A 49 -14.29 13.32 -3.52
C ARG A 49 -12.89 13.85 -3.30
N ILE A 50 -12.68 14.56 -2.20
CA ILE A 50 -11.33 14.93 -1.76
C ILE A 50 -10.98 14.02 -0.60
N VAL A 51 -9.92 13.22 -0.75
CA VAL A 51 -9.41 12.31 0.28
C VAL A 51 -8.08 12.85 0.80
N ASN A 52 -7.93 12.91 2.12
CA ASN A 52 -6.69 13.31 2.77
C ASN A 52 -6.30 12.29 3.84
N PHE A 53 -5.00 12.03 3.98
CA PHE A 53 -4.45 11.21 5.06
C PHE A 53 -2.96 11.50 5.25
N ASP A 54 -2.46 11.21 6.46
CA ASP A 54 -1.04 11.12 6.75
C ASP A 54 -0.59 9.67 6.57
N LEU A 55 0.46 9.46 5.79
CA LEU A 55 1.08 8.17 5.49
C LEU A 55 2.41 8.04 6.24
N ASN A 56 2.52 7.03 7.09
CA ASN A 56 3.76 6.60 7.72
C ASN A 56 4.27 5.32 7.05
N ASP A 57 5.51 5.34 6.56
CA ASP A 57 6.23 4.17 6.06
C ASP A 57 7.29 3.71 7.08
N PRO A 58 6.99 2.68 7.91
CA PRO A 58 7.91 2.18 8.92
C PRO A 58 9.18 1.55 8.31
N ASN A 59 9.17 1.17 7.04
CA ASN A 59 10.31 0.53 6.38
C ASN A 59 11.38 1.53 5.94
N SER A 60 11.02 2.81 5.83
CA SER A 60 11.96 3.88 5.48
C SER A 60 11.94 5.07 6.44
N SER A 61 11.15 5.00 7.51
CA SER A 61 11.01 6.06 8.53
C SER A 61 10.60 7.40 7.90
N ILE A 62 9.71 7.35 6.92
CA ILE A 62 9.19 8.53 6.23
C ILE A 62 7.74 8.75 6.64
N ASP A 63 7.42 9.99 6.97
CA ASP A 63 6.06 10.50 7.10
C ASP A 63 5.76 11.47 5.95
N THR A 64 4.58 11.34 5.34
CA THR A 64 4.13 12.26 4.28
C THR A 64 2.62 12.41 4.33
N THR A 65 2.12 13.60 4.01
CA THR A 65 0.69 13.81 3.80
C THR A 65 0.33 13.53 2.34
N CYS A 66 -0.84 12.94 2.11
CA CYS A 66 -1.40 12.66 0.79
C CYS A 66 -2.76 13.33 0.69
N SER A 67 -3.00 14.04 -0.42
CA SER A 67 -4.28 14.65 -0.75
C SER A 67 -4.61 14.34 -2.20
N ALA A 68 -5.84 13.91 -2.46
CA ALA A 68 -6.28 13.51 -3.78
C ALA A 68 -7.72 13.94 -4.05
N ALA A 69 -7.91 14.63 -5.17
CA ALA A 69 -9.22 15.01 -5.67
C ALA A 69 -9.65 14.04 -6.77
N TRP A 70 -10.41 13.00 -6.40
CA TRP A 70 -10.90 11.99 -7.32
C TRP A 70 -12.31 12.32 -7.80
N SER A 71 -12.60 12.17 -9.08
CA SER A 71 -13.93 12.39 -9.63
C SER A 71 -14.45 11.16 -10.38
N THR A 72 -15.77 11.00 -10.40
CA THR A 72 -16.41 9.92 -11.16
C THR A 72 -16.00 10.01 -12.64
N GLY A 73 -15.43 8.93 -13.19
CA GLY A 73 -14.92 8.90 -14.56
C GLY A 73 -13.42 9.16 -14.69
N MET A 74 -12.73 9.52 -13.60
CA MET A 74 -11.27 9.53 -13.56
C MET A 74 -10.73 8.10 -13.74
N ALA A 75 -9.65 7.96 -14.52
CA ALA A 75 -9.02 6.67 -14.74
C ALA A 75 -8.48 6.09 -13.41
N ALA A 76 -8.76 4.81 -13.15
CA ALA A 76 -8.28 4.09 -11.98
C ALA A 76 -6.75 4.12 -11.82
N SER A 77 -6.01 4.31 -12.91
CA SER A 77 -4.55 4.41 -12.95
C SER A 77 -4.01 5.83 -12.72
N TYR A 78 -4.88 6.85 -12.63
CA TYR A 78 -4.45 8.22 -12.38
C TYR A 78 -3.87 8.34 -10.97
N LYS A 79 -2.65 8.87 -10.87
CA LYS A 79 -1.90 8.94 -9.62
C LYS A 79 -1.78 10.38 -9.13
N PHE A 80 -1.93 10.55 -7.82
CA PHE A 80 -1.66 11.79 -7.09
C PHE A 80 -0.36 11.61 -6.31
N ASN A 81 0.51 12.62 -6.37
CA ASN A 81 1.70 12.63 -5.52
C ASN A 81 1.29 13.02 -4.10
N CYS A 82 1.82 12.31 -3.12
CA CYS A 82 1.89 12.82 -1.75
C CYS A 82 2.89 13.99 -1.68
N THR A 83 2.93 14.71 -0.57
CA THR A 83 3.91 15.79 -0.35
C THR A 83 5.34 15.33 -0.59
N ASN A 84 5.66 14.10 -0.17
CA ASN A 84 6.85 13.39 -0.62
C ASN A 84 6.52 12.59 -1.91
N PRO A 85 7.07 12.99 -3.08
CA PRO A 85 6.75 12.38 -4.38
C PRO A 85 7.27 10.94 -4.55
N LYS A 86 8.03 10.42 -3.56
CA LYS A 86 8.33 8.99 -3.47
C LYS A 86 7.05 8.15 -3.33
N TYR A 87 5.98 8.71 -2.77
CA TYR A 87 4.71 8.02 -2.57
C TYR A 87 3.65 8.62 -3.50
N GLN A 88 2.99 7.74 -4.23
CA GLN A 88 1.88 8.10 -5.10
C GLN A 88 0.65 7.28 -4.73
N VAL A 89 -0.51 7.92 -4.71
CA VAL A 89 -1.79 7.28 -4.43
C VAL A 89 -2.69 7.31 -5.65
N ASN A 90 -3.41 6.22 -5.89
CA ASN A 90 -4.52 6.19 -6.83
C ASN A 90 -5.71 5.45 -6.23
N PHE A 91 -6.90 5.72 -6.76
CA PHE A 91 -8.16 5.16 -6.28
C PHE A 91 -8.81 4.36 -7.40
N PRO A 92 -8.61 3.03 -7.44
CA PRO A 92 -9.30 2.18 -8.41
C PRO A 92 -10.82 2.24 -8.29
N SER A 93 -11.34 2.52 -7.10
CA SER A 93 -12.77 2.69 -6.84
C SER A 93 -12.99 3.63 -5.64
N LEU A 94 -13.75 4.71 -5.84
CA LEU A 94 -14.15 5.67 -4.81
C LEU A 94 -15.56 6.24 -5.12
N TYR A 95 -16.50 5.36 -5.43
CA TYR A 95 -17.89 5.76 -5.67
C TYR A 95 -18.64 6.06 -4.37
N ASP A 96 -18.31 5.33 -3.31
CA ASP A 96 -18.77 5.58 -1.95
C ASP A 96 -17.54 5.82 -1.06
N ILE A 97 -17.57 6.84 -0.21
CA ILE A 97 -16.49 7.13 0.73
C ILE A 97 -16.33 5.96 1.71
N LYS A 98 -17.43 5.29 2.06
CA LYS A 98 -17.45 4.14 2.99
C LYS A 98 -16.97 2.84 2.36
N ASP A 99 -16.75 2.81 1.05
CA ASP A 99 -16.19 1.68 0.30
C ASP A 99 -15.12 2.17 -0.68
N MET A 100 -13.95 2.51 -0.12
CA MET A 100 -12.84 3.07 -0.86
C MET A 100 -11.77 2.01 -1.12
N LYS A 101 -11.40 1.83 -2.40
CA LYS A 101 -10.19 1.11 -2.80
C LYS A 101 -9.10 2.11 -3.12
N LEU A 102 -7.92 1.91 -2.52
CA LEU A 102 -6.77 2.77 -2.75
C LEU A 102 -5.49 1.96 -2.90
N ASN A 103 -4.59 2.48 -3.72
CA ASN A 103 -3.28 1.89 -3.93
C ASN A 103 -2.22 2.93 -3.58
N VAL A 104 -1.16 2.50 -2.89
CA VAL A 104 0.03 3.32 -2.64
C VAL A 104 1.20 2.73 -3.41
N SER A 105 1.72 3.45 -4.39
CA SER A 105 2.94 3.09 -5.11
C SER A 105 4.15 3.78 -4.49
N ILE A 106 5.27 3.07 -4.40
CA ILE A 106 6.56 3.65 -3.99
C ILE A 106 7.45 3.82 -5.24
N THR A 107 7.71 5.06 -5.63
CA THR A 107 8.52 5.41 -6.81
C THR A 107 9.93 4.82 -6.67
N GLY A 108 10.41 4.17 -7.75
CA GLY A 108 11.71 3.49 -7.76
C GLY A 108 11.74 2.13 -7.04
N SER A 109 10.58 1.65 -6.58
CA SER A 109 10.41 0.33 -5.95
C SER A 109 9.38 -0.51 -6.70
N LYS A 110 9.45 -1.82 -6.52
CA LYS A 110 8.37 -2.76 -6.88
C LYS A 110 7.34 -2.93 -5.75
N ALA A 111 7.62 -2.40 -4.56
CA ALA A 111 6.70 -2.43 -3.43
C ALA A 111 5.52 -1.48 -3.68
N PHE A 112 4.32 -1.98 -3.43
CA PHE A 112 3.09 -1.22 -3.50
C PHE A 112 2.10 -1.78 -2.48
N GLY A 113 1.28 -0.90 -1.92
CA GLY A 113 0.23 -1.29 -0.99
C GLY A 113 -1.14 -1.23 -1.65
N LEU A 114 -2.01 -2.18 -1.30
CA LEU A 114 -3.42 -2.20 -1.68
C LEU A 114 -4.29 -2.12 -0.42
N GLY A 115 -5.18 -1.14 -0.36
CA GLY A 115 -6.11 -0.93 0.74
C GLY A 115 -7.56 -0.97 0.27
N GLU A 116 -8.41 -1.64 1.04
CA GLU A 116 -9.86 -1.61 0.92
C GLU A 116 -10.42 -1.03 2.24
N VAL A 117 -10.60 0.28 2.28
CA VAL A 117 -11.06 1.00 3.47
C VAL A 117 -12.58 0.95 3.50
N ASN A 118 -13.10 -0.10 4.12
CA ASN A 118 -14.53 -0.33 4.31
C ASN A 118 -14.86 -0.65 5.78
N GLY A 119 -16.13 -0.46 6.14
CA GLY A 119 -16.67 -0.85 7.44
C GLY A 119 -17.02 0.32 8.37
N ASP A 120 -17.29 -0.05 9.63
CA ASP A 120 -18.05 0.79 10.58
C ASP A 120 -17.21 1.86 11.29
N LYS A 121 -15.91 1.97 10.96
CA LYS A 121 -15.02 2.99 11.53
C LYS A 121 -15.13 4.35 10.84
N TRP A 122 -15.88 4.43 9.74
CA TRP A 122 -16.21 5.70 9.10
C TRP A 122 -17.27 6.45 9.91
N ASN A 123 -16.91 7.61 10.44
CA ASN A 123 -17.82 8.57 11.05
C ASN A 123 -18.14 9.65 10.02
N CYS A 124 -19.35 9.64 9.48
CA CYS A 124 -19.78 10.57 8.44
C CYS A 124 -20.86 11.52 8.95
N GLU A 125 -20.70 12.80 8.63
CA GLU A 125 -21.63 13.86 8.97
C GLU A 125 -22.01 14.66 7.73
N LYS A 126 -23.32 14.95 7.61
CA LYS A 126 -23.78 15.95 6.65
C LYS A 126 -23.44 17.32 7.19
N THR A 127 -22.80 18.15 6.37
CA THR A 127 -22.33 19.46 6.82
C THR A 127 -23.44 20.52 6.82
N GLY A 128 -24.51 20.30 6.05
CA GLY A 128 -25.53 21.31 5.77
C GLY A 128 -25.01 22.50 4.92
N ALA A 129 -23.73 22.49 4.56
CA ALA A 129 -23.13 23.42 3.63
C ALA A 129 -23.33 22.93 2.19
N GLU A 130 -23.19 23.85 1.25
CA GLU A 130 -23.14 23.47 -0.16
C GLU A 130 -21.93 22.57 -0.43
N TYR A 131 -20.75 22.88 0.18
CA TYR A 131 -19.51 22.12 -0.02
C TYR A 131 -18.60 22.09 1.22
N PRO A 132 -18.00 20.93 1.55
CA PRO A 132 -18.43 19.59 1.14
C PRO A 132 -19.85 19.30 1.66
N SER A 133 -20.68 18.53 0.96
CA SER A 133 -22.04 18.19 1.40
C SER A 133 -22.06 17.09 2.47
N GLU A 134 -21.03 16.25 2.48
CA GLU A 134 -20.75 15.23 3.48
C GLU A 134 -19.24 15.16 3.76
N THR A 135 -18.88 14.97 5.02
CA THR A 135 -17.51 14.70 5.46
C THR A 135 -17.48 13.41 6.26
N CYS A 136 -16.49 12.56 5.99
CA CYS A 136 -16.25 11.32 6.71
C CYS A 136 -14.83 11.27 7.25
N GLU A 137 -14.68 10.76 8.45
CA GLU A 137 -13.38 10.52 9.09
C GLU A 137 -13.29 9.05 9.53
N TRP A 138 -12.13 8.44 9.31
CA TRP A 138 -11.86 7.08 9.76
C TRP A 138 -11.34 7.09 11.20
N ASP A 139 -11.98 6.32 12.07
CA ASP A 139 -11.56 6.17 13.46
C ASP A 139 -10.30 5.28 13.61
N GLY A 140 -9.18 5.95 13.84
CA GLY A 140 -7.90 5.32 14.18
C GLY A 140 -6.93 5.21 13.00
N VAL A 141 -6.15 4.12 13.01
CA VAL A 141 -5.12 3.84 12.01
C VAL A 141 -5.62 2.77 11.05
N TYR A 142 -5.47 3.00 9.75
CA TYR A 142 -5.67 1.98 8.72
C TYR A 142 -4.31 1.46 8.24
N GLU A 143 -4.12 0.14 8.26
CA GLU A 143 -2.86 -0.48 7.84
C GLU A 143 -2.98 -1.03 6.41
N ILE A 144 -2.04 -0.65 5.54
CA ILE A 144 -1.97 -1.14 4.16
C ILE A 144 -0.81 -2.14 4.07
N PRO A 145 -1.08 -3.42 3.75
CA PRO A 145 -0.02 -4.40 3.51
C PRO A 145 0.81 -4.03 2.28
N LEU A 146 2.12 -4.32 2.32
CA LEU A 146 3.09 -4.09 1.24
C LEU A 146 3.57 -5.38 0.56
#